data_AF-A0A923YZ49-F1
#
_entry.id   AF-A0A923YZ49-F1
#
_cell.length_a   1.000
_cell.length_b   1.000
_cell.length_c   1.000
_cell.angle_alpha   90.00
_cell.angle_beta   90.00
_cell.angle_gamma   90.00
#
_symmetry.space_group_name_H-M   'P 1'
#
loop_
_entity.id
_entity.type
_entity.pdbx_description
1 polymer ?
#
loop_
_entity_poly.entity_id
_entity_poly.type
_entity_poly.pdbx_seq_one_letter_code
_entity_poly.pdbx_strand_id
1 'polypeptide(L)' 'MKLSVILAAAALAGAAVPATAAVYTTTLSGANENPANTSTATGTGWLQLASDGNSMRVILTWTGLTNNAGA' A
#
# COMPACT_ATOMS: atom_id res chain seq x y z
N MET A 1 -47.88 4.26 36.92
CA MET A 1 -46.50 4.19 37.46
C MET A 1 -45.53 4.11 36.30
N LYS A 2 -44.62 5.08 36.20
CA LYS A 2 -43.52 5.15 35.24
C LYS A 2 -42.45 4.10 35.59
N LEU A 3 -41.96 3.36 34.61
CA LEU A 3 -40.65 2.73 34.68
C LEU A 3 -39.96 2.89 33.32
N SER A 4 -39.25 4.00 33.17
CA SER A 4 -38.40 4.29 32.01
C SER A 4 -37.13 3.45 32.12
N VAL A 5 -36.99 2.39 31.32
CA VAL A 5 -35.70 1.73 31.09
C VAL A 5 -34.97 2.55 30.03
N ILE A 6 -34.00 3.35 30.50
CA ILE A 6 -32.90 3.84 29.68
C ILE A 6 -31.78 2.81 29.85
N LEU A 7 -31.09 2.51 28.73
CA LEU A 7 -29.76 1.89 28.60
C LEU A 7 -29.73 0.50 27.94
N ALA A 8 -29.57 0.50 26.61
CA ALA A 8 -28.56 -0.31 25.91
C ALA A 8 -28.50 0.08 24.41
N ALA A 9 -28.23 1.35 24.10
CA ALA A 9 -27.86 1.78 22.75
C ALA A 9 -26.35 2.04 22.61
N ALA A 10 -25.53 1.47 23.50
CA ALA A 10 -24.12 1.81 23.65
C ALA A 10 -23.15 0.61 23.53
N ALA A 11 -23.51 -0.43 22.78
CA ALA A 11 -22.63 -1.59 22.58
C ALA A 11 -22.25 -1.86 21.11
N LEU A 12 -22.46 -0.90 20.21
CA LEU A 12 -21.91 -0.95 18.85
C LEU A 12 -21.00 0.26 18.55
N ALA A 13 -20.30 0.75 19.57
CA ALA A 13 -19.24 1.75 19.43
C ALA A 13 -17.94 1.12 19.90
N GLY A 14 -17.01 0.87 18.97
CA GLY A 14 -15.59 0.80 19.34
C GLY A 14 -14.82 -0.48 19.01
N ALA A 15 -15.35 -1.44 18.25
CA ALA A 15 -14.44 -2.38 17.57
C ALA A 15 -13.79 -1.62 16.40
N ALA A 16 -12.75 -0.84 16.70
CA ALA A 16 -11.84 -0.34 15.67
C ALA A 16 -11.32 -1.56 14.92
N VAL A 17 -11.77 -1.76 13.68
CA VAL A 17 -11.19 -2.78 12.80
C VAL A 17 -9.73 -2.37 12.68
N PRO A 18 -8.76 -3.23 13.08
CA PRO A 18 -7.36 -2.89 12.92
C PRO A 18 -7.16 -2.64 11.44
N ALA A 19 -6.76 -1.41 11.09
CA ALA A 19 -6.44 -1.12 9.71
C ALA A 19 -5.32 -2.10 9.31
N THR A 20 -5.54 -2.80 8.20
CA THR A 20 -4.57 -3.78 7.70
C THR A 20 -3.63 -3.06 6.74
N ALA A 21 -2.35 -3.42 6.75
CA ALA A 21 -1.40 -2.89 5.79
C ALA A 21 -1.82 -3.36 4.37
N ALA A 22 -1.85 -2.44 3.42
CA ALA A 22 -2.12 -2.76 2.03
C ALA A 22 -0.82 -3.11 1.31
N VAL A 23 -0.83 -4.19 0.53
CA VAL A 23 0.34 -4.64 -0.23
C VAL A 23 0.02 -4.60 -1.72
N TYR A 24 0.92 -4.01 -2.49
CA TYR A 24 0.83 -3.89 -3.95
C TYR A 24 2.08 -4.47 -4.59
N THR A 25 1.89 -5.17 -5.71
CA THR A 25 2.97 -5.70 -6.53
C THR A 25 2.85 -5.17 -7.95
N THR A 26 3.98 -4.93 -8.59
CA THR A 26 4.02 -4.50 -9.98
C THR A 26 5.23 -5.07 -10.72
N THR A 27 5.14 -5.12 -12.04
CA THR A 27 6.27 -5.37 -12.93
C THR A 27 6.86 -4.03 -13.37
N LEU A 28 8.18 -3.94 -13.37
CA LEU A 28 8.92 -2.75 -13.79
C LEU A 28 9.48 -3.01 -15.19
N SER A 29 9.17 -2.12 -16.14
CA SER A 29 9.73 -2.14 -17.49
C SER A 29 9.79 -0.72 -18.06
N GLY A 30 10.61 -0.50 -19.09
CA GLY A 30 10.67 0.80 -19.78
C GLY A 30 9.33 1.27 -20.35
N ALA A 31 8.44 0.32 -20.70
CA ALA A 31 7.08 0.63 -21.16
C ALA A 31 6.15 1.17 -20.05
N ASN A 32 6.51 0.96 -18.77
CA ASN A 32 5.75 1.47 -17.62
C ASN A 32 6.19 2.88 -17.18
N GLU A 33 7.19 3.47 -17.82
CA GLU A 33 7.62 4.84 -17.54
C GLU A 33 6.76 5.87 -18.28
N ASN A 34 6.81 7.13 -17.84
CA ASN A 34 6.15 8.25 -18.51
C ASN A 34 7.15 9.41 -18.73
N PRO A 35 7.62 9.64 -19.98
CA PRO A 35 7.31 8.87 -21.18
C PRO A 35 7.94 7.47 -21.16
N ALA A 36 7.32 6.53 -21.89
CA ALA A 36 7.86 5.17 -22.04
C ALA A 36 9.20 5.18 -22.78
N ASN A 37 10.12 4.28 -22.41
CA ASN A 37 11.43 4.12 -23.04
C ASN A 37 11.66 2.67 -23.52
N THR A 38 12.74 2.45 -24.28
CA THR A 38 13.08 1.15 -24.89
C THR A 38 14.05 0.31 -24.05
N SER A 39 14.17 0.58 -22.75
CA SER A 39 14.98 -0.24 -21.86
C SER A 39 14.51 -1.70 -21.88
N THR A 40 15.45 -2.62 -22.01
CA THR A 40 15.20 -4.07 -21.89
C THR A 40 15.26 -4.55 -20.44
N ALA A 41 15.61 -3.67 -19.49
CA ALA A 41 15.65 -4.01 -18.09
C ALA A 41 14.24 -4.30 -17.57
N THR A 42 14.14 -5.35 -16.75
CA THR A 42 12.88 -5.75 -16.10
C THR A 42 13.06 -5.80 -14.59
N GLY A 43 11.96 -5.68 -13.86
CA GLY A 43 12.00 -5.79 -12.41
C GLY A 43 10.65 -6.10 -11.78
N THR A 44 10.69 -6.25 -10.46
CA THR A 44 9.52 -6.41 -9.61
C THR A 44 9.51 -5.32 -8.56
N GLY A 45 8.35 -4.70 -8.37
CA GLY A 45 8.10 -3.75 -7.30
C GLY A 45 7.15 -4.31 -6.26
N TRP A 46 7.45 -4.05 -5.00
CA TRP A 46 6.62 -4.37 -3.86
C TRP A 46 6.45 -3.12 -3.00
N LEU A 47 5.20 -2.74 -2.74
CA LEU A 47 4.86 -1.61 -1.89
C LEU A 47 3.97 -2.10 -0.76
N GLN A 48 4.38 -1.81 0.47
CA GLN A 48 3.54 -1.95 1.66
C GLN A 48 3.18 -0.56 2.17
N LEU A 49 1.89 -0.23 2.13
CA LEU A 49 1.34 0.95 2.79
C LEU A 49 0.94 0.54 4.21
N ALA A 50 1.48 1.24 5.20
CA ALA A 50 1.11 1.03 6.60
C ALA A 50 -0.38 1.31 6.79
N SER A 51 -0.94 0.69 7.80
CA SER A 51 -2.36 0.78 8.14
C SER A 51 -2.83 2.19 8.47
N ASP A 52 -1.91 3.07 8.89
CA ASP A 52 -2.16 4.48 9.13
C ASP A 52 -2.28 5.31 7.83
N GLY A 53 -1.86 4.76 6.69
CA GLY A 53 -1.81 5.46 5.41
C GLY A 53 -0.73 6.55 5.33
N ASN A 54 0.08 6.73 6.38
CA ASN A 54 1.07 7.79 6.49
C ASN A 54 2.50 7.32 6.18
N SER A 55 2.75 6.02 6.28
CA SER A 55 4.06 5.43 6.01
C SER A 55 3.97 4.37 4.93
N MET A 56 4.97 4.29 4.05
CA MET A 56 5.09 3.20 3.09
C MET A 56 6.52 2.66 3.02
N ARG A 57 6.65 1.37 2.74
CA ARG A 57 7.90 0.71 2.39
C ARG A 57 7.82 0.28 0.93
N VAL A 58 8.81 0.69 0.15
CA VAL A 58 8.94 0.30 -1.26
C VAL A 58 10.21 -0.52 -1.42
N ILE A 59 10.09 -1.69 -2.02
CA ILE A 59 11.19 -2.57 -2.38
C ILE A 59 11.11 -2.81 -3.87
N LEU A 60 12.14 -2.42 -4.60
CA LEU A 60 12.24 -2.58 -6.03
C LEU A 60 13.47 -3.42 -6.34
N THR A 61 13.35 -4.34 -7.28
CA THR A 61 14.45 -5.21 -7.72
C THR A 61 14.46 -5.24 -9.23
N TRP A 62 15.65 -5.13 -9.82
CA TRP A 62 15.82 -5.10 -11.27
C TRP A 62 16.90 -6.07 -11.73
N THR A 63 16.80 -6.44 -12.99
CA THR A 63 17.82 -7.16 -13.74
C THR A 63 18.02 -6.50 -15.10
N GLY A 64 19.26 -6.45 -15.59
CA GLY A 64 19.58 -5.90 -16.92
C GLY A 64 19.71 -4.38 -16.97
N LEU A 65 19.89 -3.70 -15.83
CA LEU A 65 20.23 -2.28 -15.83
C LEU A 65 21.60 -2.06 -16.48
N THR A 66 21.65 -1.19 -17.49
CA THR A 66 22.88 -0.87 -18.22
C THR A 66 23.62 0.34 -17.65
N ASN A 67 22.96 1.13 -16.80
CA ASN A 67 23.52 2.28 -16.11
C ASN A 67 23.28 2.14 -14.59
N ASN A 68 24.15 2.77 -13.80
CA ASN A 68 23.98 2.81 -12.35
C ASN A 68 22.78 3.70 -11.97
N ALA A 69 22.03 3.32 -10.93
CA ALA A 69 20.87 4.08 -10.46
C ALA A 69 21.20 5.42 -9.76
N GLY A 70 22.47 5.85 -9.80
CA GLY A 70 22.97 7.04 -9.09
C GLY A 70 23.98 7.87 -9.89
N ALA A 71 23.88 7.87 -11.23
CA ALA A 71 24.65 8.77 -12.09
C ALA A 71 23.84 10.00 -12.49
#